data_AF-A0A3M1SKM0-F1
#
_entry.id   AF-A0A3M1SKM0-F1
#
_cell.length_a   1.000
_cell.length_b   1.000
_cell.length_c   1.000
_cell.angle_alpha   90.00
_cell.angle_beta   90.00
_cell.angle_gamma   90.00
#
_symmetry.space_group_name_H-M   'P 1'
#
loop_
_entity.id
_entity.type
_entity.pdbx_description
1 polymer ?
#
loop_
_entity_poly.entity_id
_entity_poly.type
_entity_poly.pdbx_seq_one_letter_code
_entity_poly.pdbx_strand_id
1 'polypeptide(L)' 'TCPIASISKRYHESCKHELDMYRSLFGRGVKRTKCLSQGASACVYEIPLEENVIE' A
#
# COMPACT_ATOMS: atom_id res chain seq x y z
N THR A 1 4.17 -5.08 12.27
CA THR A 1 5.51 -4.75 11.76
C THR A 1 5.55 -4.97 10.26
N CYS A 2 6.15 -4.06 9.47
CA CYS A 2 6.25 -4.22 8.01
C CYS A 2 7.29 -5.31 7.67
N PRO A 3 6.93 -6.35 6.91
CA PRO A 3 7.83 -7.49 6.64
C PRO A 3 9.05 -7.10 5.78
N ILE A 4 8.93 -6.04 4.98
CA ILE A 4 9.99 -5.56 4.09
C ILE A 4 10.71 -4.31 4.63
N ALA A 5 10.57 -3.98 5.93
CA ALA A 5 11.05 -2.71 6.50
C ALA A 5 12.56 -2.46 6.33
N SER A 6 13.40 -3.51 6.41
CA SER A 6 14.85 -3.41 6.22
C SER A 6 15.21 -3.10 4.77
N ILE A 7 14.50 -3.72 3.83
CA ILE A 7 14.71 -3.56 2.39
C ILE A 7 14.14 -2.23 1.91
N SER A 8 12.98 -1.81 2.41
CA SER A 8 12.30 -0.59 1.96
C SER A 8 13.04 0.70 2.31
N LYS A 9 13.85 0.69 3.38
CA LYS A 9 14.75 1.81 3.73
C LYS A 9 15.89 2.00 2.72
N ARG A 10 16.35 0.91 2.09
CA ARG A 10 17.42 0.93 1.10
C ARG A 10 16.88 1.07 -0.33
N TYR A 11 15.75 0.45 -0.59
CA TYR A 11 15.08 0.40 -1.88
C TYR A 11 13.64 0.85 -1.73
N HIS A 12 13.43 2.17 -1.82
CA HIS A 12 12.13 2.82 -1.64
C HIS A 12 11.04 2.26 -2.57
N GLU A 13 11.43 1.77 -3.76
CA GLU A 13 10.55 1.11 -4.73
C GLU A 13 9.86 -0.14 -4.18
N SER A 14 10.40 -0.79 -3.13
CA SER A 14 9.78 -1.98 -2.54
C SER A 14 8.37 -1.69 -2.00
N CYS A 15 8.17 -0.52 -1.39
CA CYS A 15 6.85 -0.09 -0.93
C CYS A 15 5.90 0.29 -2.08
N LYS A 16 6.43 0.59 -3.27
CA LYS A 16 5.63 0.86 -4.47
C LYS A 16 5.06 -0.44 -5.02
N HIS A 17 5.89 -1.48 -5.15
CA HIS A 17 5.43 -2.81 -5.61
C HIS A 17 4.39 -3.43 -4.66
N GLU A 18 4.50 -3.20 -3.35
CA GLU A 18 3.46 -3.59 -2.37
C GLU A 18 2.11 -2.90 -2.66
N LEU A 19 2.12 -1.60 -2.96
CA LEU A 19 0.92 -0.85 -3.32
C LEU A 19 0.32 -1.34 -4.66
N ASP A 20 1.17 -1.61 -5.65
CA ASP A 20 0.72 -2.11 -6.96
C ASP A 20 0.12 -3.52 -6.84
N MET A 21 0.69 -4.38 -5.98
CA MET A 21 0.09 -5.67 -5.62
C MET A 21 -1.29 -5.49 -5.00
N TYR A 22 -1.48 -4.57 -4.03
CA TYR A 22 -2.79 -4.32 -3.45
C TYR A 22 -3.80 -3.82 -4.49
N ARG A 23 -3.41 -2.91 -5.38
CA ARG A 23 -4.28 -2.46 -6.47
C ARG A 23 -4.70 -3.61 -7.38
N SER A 24 -3.76 -4.51 -7.72
CA SER A 24 -4.05 -5.70 -8.52
C SER A 24 -4.98 -6.69 -7.80
N LEU A 25 -4.82 -6.89 -6.49
CA LEU A 25 -5.62 -7.85 -5.72
C LEU A 25 -7.03 -7.35 -5.43
N PHE A 26 -7.16 -6.08 -5.05
CA PHE A 26 -8.45 -5.50 -4.70
C PHE A 26 -9.23 -5.01 -5.93
N GLY A 27 -8.56 -4.78 -7.07
CA GLY A 27 -9.18 -4.24 -8.28
C GLY A 27 -9.78 -2.84 -8.10
N ARG A 28 -9.35 -2.11 -7.06
CA ARG A 28 -9.93 -0.84 -6.60
C ARG A 28 -8.87 0.22 -6.40
N GLY A 29 -9.31 1.48 -6.28
CA GLY A 29 -8.47 2.67 -6.06
C GLY A 29 -7.80 2.72 -4.68
N VAL A 30 -6.99 1.72 -4.33
CA VAL A 30 -6.19 1.71 -3.10
C VAL A 30 -5.20 2.87 -3.11
N LYS A 31 -5.23 3.66 -2.04
CA LYS A 31 -4.37 4.83 -1.84
C LYS A 31 -3.47 4.61 -0.63
N ARG A 32 -2.17 4.85 -0.79
CA ARG A 32 -1.23 4.89 0.34
C ARG A 32 -1.20 6.31 0.92
N THR A 33 -1.50 6.46 2.21
CA THR A 33 -1.52 7.75 2.92
C THR A 33 -0.29 7.98 3.78
N LYS A 34 0.37 6.91 4.24
CA LYS A 34 1.65 6.96 4.97
C LYS A 34 2.59 5.87 4.47
N CYS A 35 3.90 6.10 4.55
CA CYS A 35 4.89 5.11 4.13
C CYS A 35 6.07 5.06 5.10
N LEU A 36 6.41 3.85 5.56
CA LEU A 36 7.52 3.62 6.48
C LEU A 36 8.87 4.03 5.88
N SER A 37 9.09 3.78 4.58
CA SER A 37 10.32 4.21 3.90
C SER A 37 10.46 5.73 3.77
N GLN A 38 9.37 6.48 3.96
CA GLN A 38 9.34 7.94 3.93
C GLN A 38 9.33 8.56 5.34
N GLY A 39 9.69 7.78 6.37
CA GLY A 39 9.80 8.27 7.76
C GLY A 39 8.53 8.15 8.61
N ALA A 40 7.45 7.59 8.09
CA ALA A 40 6.28 7.26 8.91
C ALA A 40 6.55 6.04 9.81
N SER A 41 5.77 5.87 10.87
CA SER A 41 5.85 4.70 11.75
C SER A 41 5.37 3.40 11.09
N ALA A 42 4.54 3.50 10.04
CA ALA A 42 4.03 2.38 9.26
C ALA A 42 3.57 2.83 7.86
N CYS A 43 3.44 1.86 6.94
CA CYS A 43 2.66 2.07 5.73
C CYS A 43 1.16 2.01 6.09
N VAL A 44 0.38 2.99 5.64
CA VAL A 44 -1.07 3.06 5.87
C VAL A 44 -1.77 3.20 4.53
N TYR A 45 -2.82 2.40 4.34
CA TYR A 45 -3.57 2.30 3.10
C TYR A 45 -5.04 2.61 3.36
N GLU A 46 -5.63 3.42 2.49
CA GLU A 46 -7.07 3.59 2.35
C GLU A 46 -7.54 2.65 1.25
N ILE A 47 -8.40 1.71 1.64
CA ILE A 47 -9.03 0.75 0.73
C ILE A 47 -10.52 1.11 0.70
N PRO A 48 -11.07 1.53 -0.45
CA PRO A 48 -12.49 1.83 -0.53
C PRO A 48 -13.31 0.56 -0.34
N LEU A 49 -14.42 0.68 0.40
CA LEU A 49 -15.50 -0.30 0.37
C LEU A 49 -16.02 -0.39 -1.08
N GLU A 50 -16.66 -1.50 -1.46
CA GLU A 50 -17.14 -1.73 -2.82
C GLU A 50 -17.78 -0.48 -3.42
N GLU A 51 -17.37 -0.09 -4.65
CA GLU A 51 -18.31 0.61 -5.50
C GLU A 51 -19.47 -0.36 -5.68
N ASN A 52 -20.65 0.02 -5.16
CA ASN A 52 -21.87 -0.77 -5.21
C ASN A 52 -21.91 -1.56 -6.53
N VAL A 53 -21.86 -2.90 -6.43
CA VAL A 53 -22.40 -3.75 -7.48
C VAL A 53 -23.90 -3.46 -7.48
N ILE A 54 -24.31 -2.44 -8.24
CA ILE A 54 -25.71 -2.24 -8.58
C ILE A 54 -26.01 -3.34 -9.59
N GLU A 55 -26.56 -4.45 -9.10
CA GLU A 55 -27.38 -5.36 -9.93
C GLU A 55 -28.75 -4.71 -10.20
#